data_AF-K7MEI0-F1
#
_entry.id   AF-K7MEI0-F1
#
_cell.length_a   1.000
_cell.length_b   1.000
_cell.length_c   1.000
_cell.angle_alpha   90.00
_cell.angle_beta   90.00
_cell.angle_gamma   90.00
#
_symmetry.space_group_name_H-M   'P 1'
#
loop_
_entity.id
_entity.type
_entity.pdbx_description
1 polymer ?
#
loop_
_entity_poly.entity_id
_entity_poly.type
_entity_poly.pdbx_seq_one_letter_code
_entity_poly.pdbx_strand_id
1 'polypeptide(L)'
;MGTLRSFDQFANAVLEGACERVIVGDLYCDIPLGLYVIRGENVVLIGELDLEREELPEHMTRVSTAEIKRAQKAEREASDLKGTMRKRMEFLDFD
;
A
#
# COMPACT_ATOMS: atom_id res chain seq x y z
N MET A 1 8.39 3.28 1.53
CA MET A 1 9.43 4.27 1.16
C MET A 1 10.51 4.25 2.23
N GLY A 2 11.75 4.59 1.89
CA GLY A 2 12.87 4.62 2.84
C GLY A 2 14.20 4.54 2.10
N THR A 3 15.31 4.78 2.80
CA THR A 3 16.65 4.63 2.23
C THR A 3 17.05 3.16 2.28
N LEU A 4 17.24 2.54 1.11
CA LEU A 4 17.75 1.17 1.03
C LEU A 4 19.22 1.14 1.51
N ARG A 5 19.48 0.44 2.62
CA ARG A 5 20.81 0.33 3.23
C ARG A 5 21.53 -0.95 2.89
N SER A 6 20.79 -2.04 2.72
CA SER A 6 21.35 -3.35 2.35
C SER A 6 20.27 -4.19 1.70
N PHE A 7 20.69 -5.09 0.81
CA PHE A 7 19.88 -6.15 0.25
C PHE A 7 20.71 -7.42 0.04
N ASP A 8 20.06 -8.55 -0.21
CA ASP A 8 20.72 -9.83 -0.55
C ASP A 8 20.15 -10.46 -1.83
N GLN A 9 20.68 -11.62 -2.23
CA GLN A 9 20.24 -12.36 -3.42
C GLN A 9 18.82 -12.94 -3.32
N PHE A 10 18.22 -12.95 -2.13
CA PHE A 10 16.85 -13.40 -1.90
C PHE A 10 15.87 -12.22 -1.84
N ALA A 11 16.33 -11.01 -2.15
CA ALA A 11 15.57 -9.75 -2.06
C ALA A 11 15.15 -9.37 -0.63
N ASN A 12 15.80 -9.92 0.41
CA ASN A 12 15.66 -9.35 1.75
C ASN A 12 16.26 -7.94 1.73
N ALA A 13 15.61 -6.98 2.39
CA ALA A 13 16.00 -5.58 2.34
C ALA A 13 15.99 -4.93 3.73
N VAL A 14 16.96 -4.05 3.98
CA VAL A 14 17.00 -3.18 5.16
C VAL A 14 16.76 -1.75 4.70
N LEU A 15 15.69 -1.14 5.20
CA LEU A 15 15.35 0.26 4.96
C LEU A 15 15.61 1.09 6.23
N GLU A 16 16.33 2.20 6.10
CA GLU A 16 16.42 3.23 7.13
C GLU A 16 15.41 4.34 6.85
N GLY A 17 14.86 4.95 7.91
CA GLY A 17 13.89 6.04 7.79
C GLY A 17 12.64 5.61 7.04
N ALA A 18 12.27 4.33 7.16
CA ALA A 18 11.17 3.74 6.44
C ALA A 18 9.84 4.40 6.82
N CYS A 19 8.99 4.55 5.82
CA CYS A 19 7.64 5.04 5.92
C CYS A 19 6.71 4.18 5.07
N GLU A 20 5.60 3.75 5.66
CA GLU A 20 4.49 3.14 4.94
C GLU A 20 3.60 4.25 4.39
N ARG A 21 3.40 4.27 3.07
CA ARG A 21 2.41 5.15 2.44
C ARG A 21 1.13 4.35 2.20
N VAL A 22 0.03 4.82 2.77
CA VAL A 22 -1.31 4.27 2.53
C VAL A 22 -2.05 5.23 1.61
N ILE A 23 -2.59 4.73 0.50
CA ILE A 23 -3.40 5.48 -0.47
C ILE A 23 -4.80 4.84 -0.54
N VAL A 24 -5.85 5.66 -0.47
CA VAL A 24 -7.26 5.24 -0.60
C VAL A 24 -8.00 6.29 -1.42
N GLY A 25 -8.34 5.97 -2.66
CA GLY A 25 -8.83 6.97 -3.63
C GLY A 25 -7.84 8.12 -3.80
N ASP A 26 -8.31 9.35 -3.62
CA ASP A 26 -7.49 10.57 -3.70
C ASP A 26 -6.85 10.97 -2.35
N LEU A 27 -6.93 10.10 -1.33
CA LEU A 27 -6.36 10.36 -0.01
C LEU A 27 -5.06 9.58 0.17
N TYR A 28 -4.07 10.19 0.84
CA TYR A 28 -2.87 9.48 1.26
C TYR A 28 -2.42 9.85 2.66
N CYS A 29 -1.65 8.96 3.28
CA CYS A 29 -0.99 9.21 4.55
C CYS A 29 0.34 8.45 4.63
N ASP A 30 1.33 9.09 5.21
CA ASP A 30 2.67 8.56 5.45
C ASP A 30 2.84 8.22 6.93
N ILE A 31 3.02 6.94 7.24
CA ILE A 31 3.17 6.37 8.58
C ILE A 31 4.64 6.00 8.81
N PRO A 32 5.34 6.65 9.76
CA PRO A 32 6.75 6.36 10.02
C PRO A 32 6.92 4.97 10.66
N LEU A 33 7.90 4.21 10.17
CA LEU A 33 8.28 2.88 10.64
C LEU A 33 9.70 2.86 11.24
N GLY A 34 10.60 3.74 10.78
CA GLY A 34 11.99 3.81 11.27
C GLY A 34 12.91 2.81 10.57
N LEU A 35 13.63 1.98 11.31
CA LEU A 35 14.45 0.91 10.73
C LEU A 35 13.56 -0.30 10.43
N TYR A 36 13.54 -0.75 9.17
CA TYR A 36 12.64 -1.82 8.74
C TYR A 36 13.39 -2.91 7.97
N VAL A 37 13.25 -4.16 8.42
CA VAL A 37 13.81 -5.35 7.76
C VAL A 37 12.68 -6.09 7.05
N ILE A 38 12.80 -6.22 5.74
CA ILE A 38 11.80 -6.84 4.87
C ILE A 38 12.33 -8.19 4.42
N ARG A 39 11.51 -9.22 4.58
CA ARG A 39 11.76 -10.55 4.01
C ARG A 39 11.41 -10.57 2.54
N GLY A 40 12.32 -11.08 1.71
CA GLY A 40 12.27 -10.96 0.25
C GLY A 40 11.09 -11.67 -0.41
N GLU A 41 10.55 -12.73 0.19
CA GLU A 41 9.34 -13.39 -0.31
C GLU A 41 8.08 -12.50 -0.20
N ASN A 42 8.12 -11.46 0.62
CA ASN A 42 7.04 -10.47 0.74
C ASN A 42 7.24 -9.26 -0.17
N VAL A 43 8.32 -9.23 -0.96
CA VAL A 43 8.61 -8.15 -1.90
C VAL A 43 7.98 -8.47 -3.25
N VAL A 44 7.07 -7.60 -3.70
CA VAL A 44 6.53 -7.68 -5.07
C VAL A 44 7.45 -6.95 -6.05
N LEU A 45 7.83 -5.71 -5.71
CA LEU A 45 8.72 -4.87 -6.51
C LEU A 45 9.42 -3.85 -5.60
N ILE A 46 10.66 -3.50 -5.97
CA ILE A 46 11.43 -2.39 -5.39
C ILE A 46 11.84 -1.49 -6.54
N GLY A 47 11.67 -0.18 -6.37
CA GLY A 47 12.08 0.83 -7.33
C GLY A 47 12.79 1.99 -6.63
N GLU A 48 13.73 2.60 -7.33
CA GLU A 48 14.34 3.85 -6.89
C GLU A 48 13.34 5.00 -7.07
N LEU A 49 13.25 5.86 -6.06
CA LEU A 49 12.41 7.06 -6.13
C LEU A 49 13.27 8.24 -6.58
N ASP A 50 12.86 8.87 -7.68
CA ASP A 50 13.45 10.12 -8.15
C ASP A 50 12.90 11.29 -7.33
N LEU A 51 13.78 11.93 -6.55
CA LEU A 51 13.42 13.04 -5.67
C LEU A 51 13.18 14.37 -6.41
N GLU A 52 13.59 14.46 -7.68
CA GLU A 52 13.37 15.65 -8.50
C GLU A 52 11.98 15.68 -9.13
N ARG A 53 11.26 14.55 -9.07
CA ARG A 53 9.92 14.41 -9.66
C ARG A 53 8.85 14.45 -8.57
N GLU A 54 7.69 14.98 -8.95
CA GLU A 54 6.50 14.88 -8.12
C GLU A 54 6.14 13.41 -7.90
N GLU A 55 6.21 13.00 -6.63
CA GLU A 55 5.96 11.63 -6.21
C GLU A 55 4.48 11.24 -6.32
N LEU A 56 3.59 12.22 -6.14
CA LEU A 56 2.15 12.03 -6.16
C LEU A 56 1.49 13.05 -7.10
N PRO A 57 0.39 12.68 -7.77
CA PRO A 57 -0.42 13.62 -8.54
C PRO A 57 -0.94 14.79 -7.68
N GLU A 58 -1.14 15.96 -8.29
CA GLU A 58 -1.60 17.18 -7.59
C GLU A 58 -2.95 17.05 -6.87
N HIS A 59 -3.82 16.12 -7.28
CA HIS A 59 -5.13 15.92 -6.66
C HIS A 59 -5.08 15.12 -5.35
N MET A 60 -3.91 14.57 -4.97
CA MET A 60 -3.74 13.78 -3.75
C MET A 60 -3.84 14.65 -2.49
N THR A 61 -4.75 14.30 -1.60
CA THR A 61 -4.96 14.99 -0.31
C THR A 61 -4.32 14.20 0.83
N ARG A 62 -3.38 14.84 1.54
CA ARG A 62 -2.78 14.25 2.74
C ARG A 62 -3.77 14.30 3.90
N VAL A 63 -4.00 13.17 4.56
CA VAL A 63 -4.91 13.05 5.71
C VAL A 63 -4.22 12.46 6.94
N SER A 64 -4.91 12.46 8.08
CA SER A 64 -4.39 11.85 9.31
C SER A 64 -4.37 10.31 9.24
N THR A 65 -3.56 9.69 10.11
CA THR A 65 -3.49 8.23 10.24
C THR A 65 -4.83 7.62 10.66
N ALA A 66 -5.63 8.33 11.45
CA ALA A 66 -6.97 7.89 11.83
C ALA A 66 -7.95 7.93 10.66
N GLU A 67 -7.88 9.00 9.84
CA GLU A 67 -8.73 9.15 8.66
C GLU A 67 -8.39 8.12 7.58
N ILE A 68 -7.11 7.94 7.25
CA ILE A 68 -6.72 6.97 6.22
C ILE A 68 -7.12 5.54 6.62
N LYS A 69 -6.99 5.18 7.91
CA LYS A 69 -7.39 3.85 8.39
C LYS A 69 -8.90 3.65 8.32
N ARG A 70 -9.69 4.69 8.57
CA ARG A 70 -11.15 4.64 8.39
C ARG A 70 -11.51 4.48 6.91
N ALA A 71 -10.87 5.24 6.03
CA ALA A 71 -11.08 5.12 4.58
C ALA A 71 -10.70 3.72 4.06
N GLN A 72 -9.54 3.21 4.45
CA GLN A 72 -9.04 1.89 4.06
C GLN A 72 -9.98 0.76 4.54
N LYS A 73 -10.49 0.87 5.78
CA LYS A 73 -11.48 -0.08 6.30
C LYS A 73 -12.76 -0.07 5.47
N ALA A 74 -13.30 1.12 5.16
CA ALA A 74 -14.51 1.26 4.37
C ALA A 74 -14.35 0.71 2.94
N GLU A 75 -13.20 0.97 2.29
CA GLU A 75 -12.90 0.43 0.96
C GLU A 75 -12.81 -1.10 0.97
N ARG A 76 -12.13 -1.65 1.98
CA ARG A 76 -12.02 -3.10 2.16
C ARG A 76 -13.39 -3.76 2.35
N GLU A 77 -14.23 -3.21 3.22
CA GLU A 77 -15.59 -3.71 3.45
C GLU A 77 -16.45 -3.66 2.17
N ALA A 78 -16.31 -2.58 1.38
CA ALA A 78 -17.00 -2.45 0.09
C ALA A 78 -16.50 -3.48 -0.94
N SER A 79 -15.19 -3.74 -1.00
CA SER A 79 -14.59 -4.76 -1.85
C SER A 79 -15.04 -6.17 -1.45
N ASP A 80 -15.07 -6.47 -0.15
CA ASP A 80 -15.50 -7.77 0.37
C ASP A 80 -16.98 -8.02 0.06
N LEU A 81 -17.84 -6.99 0.18
CA LEU A 81 -19.25 -7.09 -0.19
C LEU A 81 -19.41 -7.34 -1.70
N LYS A 82 -18.70 -6.59 -2.55
CA LYS A 82 -18.70 -6.79 -4.01
C LYS A 82 -18.22 -8.20 -4.38
N GLY A 83 -17.14 -8.67 -3.76
CA GLY A 83 -16.63 -10.02 -3.97
C GLY A 83 -17.65 -11.11 -3.58
N THR A 84 -18.37 -10.90 -2.48
CA THR A 84 -19.43 -11.82 -2.04
C THR A 84 -20.61 -11.83 -3.01
N MET A 85 -21.05 -10.66 -3.48
CA MET A 85 -22.11 -10.55 -4.48
C MET A 85 -21.71 -11.21 -5.81
N ARG A 86 -20.49 -10.97 -6.28
CA ARG A 86 -19.97 -11.59 -7.50
C ARG A 86 -19.97 -13.12 -7.41
N LYS A 87 -19.47 -13.70 -6.31
CA LYS A 87 -19.52 -15.16 -6.10
C LYS A 87 -20.95 -15.71 -6.10
N ARG A 88 -21.92 -14.95 -5.58
CA ARG A 88 -23.35 -15.34 -5.62
C ARG A 88 -23.93 -15.28 -7.02
N MET A 89 -23.59 -14.27 -7.83
CA MET A 89 -24.03 -14.18 -9.23
C MET A 89 -23.42 -15.30 -10.06
N GLU A 90 -22.11 -15.53 -9.95
CA GLU A 90 -21.42 -16.62 -10.66
C GLU A 90 -22.03 -18.00 -10.33
N PHE A 91 -22.59 -18.21 -9.13
CA PHE A 91 -23.27 -19.44 -8.77
C PHE A 91 -24.62 -19.64 -9.48
N LEU A 92 -25.35 -18.55 -9.76
CA LEU A 92 -26.67 -18.61 -10.41
C LEU A 92 -26.58 -18.87 -11.93
N ASP A 93 -25.43 -18.59 -12.55
CA ASP A 93 -25.20 -18.81 -13.98
C ASP A 93 -24.88 -20.28 -14.35
N PHE A 94 -24.84 -21.19 -13.36
CA PHE A 94 -24.56 -22.62 -13.54
C PHE A 94 -25.79 -23.54 -13.58
N ASP A 95 -27.01 -22.99 -13.48
CA ASP A 95 -28.29 -23.71 -13.62
C ASP A 95 -29.06 -23.28 -14.88
#